data_AF-A0A419GPH4-F1
#
_entry.id   AF-A0A419GPH4-F1
#
_cell.length_a   1.000
_cell.length_b   1.000
_cell.length_c   1.000
_cell.angle_alpha   90.00
_cell.angle_beta   90.00
_cell.angle_gamma   90.00
#
_symmetry.space_group_name_H-M   'P 1'
#
loop_
_entity.id
_entity.type
_entity.pdbx_description
1 polymer ?
#
loop_
_entity_poly.entity_id
_entity_poly.type
_entity_poly.pdbx_seq_one_letter_code
_entity_poly.pdbx_strand_id
1 'polypeptide(L)'
;MFSLQQEFGELAGLKVAIVGDVLHSRVARSNIRGFRKMGMEVTLVAPPALLPRGVESFGAEVSHSLDSLAGVDVIYLLRMQKERHEGANFLPSLREYIAGYCVGTGHVRQGQKVLHPGPINRGVEIAAELADSGENLILQQVEAGLAVRMAILYRIIVDSAAAGEEDSRGRDAADGPEAAAGEKKPGRGSIRAVG
;
A
#
# COMPACT_ATOMS: atom_id res chain seq x y z
N MET A 1 -3.73 -5.44 -1.55
CA MET A 1 -2.74 -5.91 -2.54
C MET A 1 -2.37 -7.36 -2.26
N PHE A 2 -1.64 -7.69 -1.19
CA PHE A 2 -1.22 -9.08 -0.93
C PHE A 2 -2.38 -10.10 -0.91
N SER A 3 -3.48 -9.80 -0.20
CA SER A 3 -4.68 -10.67 -0.21
C SER A 3 -5.26 -10.87 -1.61
N LEU A 4 -5.26 -9.82 -2.45
CA LEU A 4 -5.73 -9.94 -3.83
C LEU A 4 -4.77 -10.80 -4.67
N GLN A 5 -3.47 -10.69 -4.43
CA GLN A 5 -2.48 -11.49 -5.15
C GLN A 5 -2.59 -12.98 -4.76
N GLN A 6 -2.94 -13.30 -3.51
CA GLN A 6 -3.22 -14.67 -3.09
C GLN A 6 -4.50 -15.21 -3.75
N GLU A 7 -5.52 -14.37 -3.92
CA GLU A 7 -6.79 -14.77 -4.52
C GLU A 7 -6.70 -14.93 -6.05
N PHE A 8 -6.16 -13.93 -6.74
CA PHE A 8 -6.20 -13.83 -8.20
C PHE A 8 -4.88 -14.22 -8.89
N GLY A 9 -3.78 -14.35 -8.14
CA GLY A 9 -2.44 -14.59 -8.69
C GLY A 9 -1.83 -13.33 -9.30
N GLU A 10 -2.30 -12.94 -10.49
CA GLU A 10 -1.87 -11.73 -11.19
C GLU A 10 -2.90 -10.60 -11.02
N LEU A 11 -2.41 -9.38 -10.80
CA LEU A 11 -3.27 -8.20 -10.58
C LEU A 11 -3.39 -7.31 -11.81
N ALA A 12 -2.48 -7.40 -12.77
CA ALA A 12 -2.51 -6.55 -13.95
C ALA A 12 -3.79 -6.79 -14.76
N GLY A 13 -4.45 -5.71 -15.19
CA GLY A 13 -5.71 -5.76 -15.93
C GLY A 13 -6.97 -5.98 -15.09
N LEU A 14 -6.84 -6.30 -13.79
CA LEU A 14 -8.02 -6.38 -12.91
C LEU A 14 -8.64 -5.00 -12.67
N LYS A 15 -9.96 -4.97 -12.56
CA LYS A 15 -10.74 -3.76 -12.30
C LYS A 15 -11.12 -3.67 -10.83
N VAL A 16 -10.82 -2.54 -10.19
CA VAL A 16 -11.15 -2.30 -8.78
C VAL A 16 -11.96 -1.01 -8.61
N ALA A 17 -13.13 -1.14 -7.97
CA ALA A 17 -13.88 -0.01 -7.47
C ALA A 17 -13.48 0.29 -6.03
N ILE A 18 -13.16 1.55 -5.71
CA ILE A 18 -12.99 2.03 -4.33
C ILE A 18 -14.22 2.86 -3.96
N VAL A 19 -14.99 2.41 -2.97
CA VAL A 19 -16.33 2.95 -2.68
C VAL A 19 -16.37 3.65 -1.33
N GLY A 20 -16.90 4.88 -1.27
CA GLY A 20 -17.18 5.59 -0.02
C GLY A 20 -16.37 6.88 0.19
N ASP A 21 -15.93 7.15 1.43
CA ASP A 21 -15.25 8.40 1.80
C ASP A 21 -13.80 8.47 1.28
N VAL A 22 -13.63 8.84 0.01
CA VAL A 22 -12.31 9.02 -0.62
C VAL A 22 -11.61 10.29 -0.12
N LEU A 23 -12.37 11.36 0.08
CA LEU A 23 -11.91 12.67 0.53
C LEU A 23 -11.01 12.55 1.77
N HIS A 24 -11.43 11.77 2.76
CA HIS A 24 -10.71 11.66 4.02
C HIS A 24 -9.86 10.39 4.18
N SER A 25 -9.89 9.48 3.20
CA SER A 25 -9.27 8.17 3.32
C SER A 25 -7.80 8.18 2.87
N ARG A 26 -6.89 8.06 3.85
CA ARG A 26 -5.48 7.72 3.57
C ARG A 26 -5.34 6.36 2.88
N VAL A 27 -6.26 5.43 3.16
CA VAL A 27 -6.27 4.09 2.55
C VAL A 27 -6.58 4.21 1.06
N ALA A 28 -7.55 5.03 0.67
CA ALA A 28 -7.88 5.27 -0.73
C ALA A 28 -6.66 5.82 -1.49
N ARG A 29 -5.99 6.84 -0.95
CA ARG A 29 -4.78 7.42 -1.57
C ARG A 29 -3.67 6.37 -1.80
N SER A 30 -3.38 5.56 -0.78
CA SER A 30 -2.38 4.49 -0.90
C SER A 30 -2.81 3.39 -1.87
N ASN A 31 -4.08 2.99 -1.83
CA ASN A 31 -4.63 1.94 -2.68
C ASN A 31 -4.66 2.35 -4.14
N ILE A 32 -5.07 3.59 -4.48
CA ILE A 32 -5.05 4.08 -5.86
C ILE A 32 -3.64 3.97 -6.43
N ARG A 33 -2.63 4.48 -5.70
CA ARG A 33 -1.23 4.40 -6.12
C ARG A 33 -0.74 2.96 -6.25
N GLY A 34 -1.06 2.13 -5.26
CA GLY A 34 -0.65 0.73 -5.21
C GLY A 34 -1.26 -0.09 -6.35
N PHE A 35 -2.59 -0.08 -6.48
CA PHE A 35 -3.33 -0.81 -7.51
C PHE A 35 -2.89 -0.41 -8.91
N ARG A 36 -2.77 0.89 -9.20
CA ARG A 36 -2.25 1.36 -10.49
C ARG A 36 -0.82 0.88 -10.75
N LYS A 37 0.05 0.90 -9.74
CA LYS A 37 1.42 0.38 -9.87
C LYS A 37 1.44 -1.12 -10.17
N MET A 38 0.42 -1.86 -9.73
CA MET A 38 0.22 -3.28 -10.06
C MET A 38 -0.48 -3.52 -11.40
N GLY A 39 -0.76 -2.46 -12.18
CA GLY A 39 -1.41 -2.57 -13.49
C GLY A 39 -2.93 -2.71 -13.44
N MET A 40 -3.57 -2.43 -12.30
CA MET A 40 -5.03 -2.48 -12.16
C MET A 40 -5.70 -1.19 -12.67
N GLU A 41 -6.92 -1.33 -13.17
CA GLU A 41 -7.81 -0.22 -13.49
C GLU A 41 -8.60 0.18 -12.23
N VAL A 42 -8.56 1.47 -11.87
CA VAL A 42 -9.18 1.96 -10.64
C VAL A 42 -10.33 2.90 -10.96
N THR A 43 -11.49 2.61 -10.39
CA THR A 43 -12.67 3.48 -10.39
C THR A 43 -13.00 3.90 -8.97
N LEU A 44 -13.25 5.18 -8.75
CA LEU A 44 -13.69 5.73 -7.47
C LEU A 44 -15.21 5.89 -7.52
N VAL A 45 -15.91 5.34 -6.55
CA VAL A 45 -17.38 5.39 -6.48
C VAL A 45 -17.79 6.08 -5.19
N ALA A 46 -18.21 7.33 -5.29
CA ALA A 46 -18.54 8.13 -4.10
C ALA A 46 -19.50 9.28 -4.43
N PRO A 47 -20.27 9.78 -3.43
CA PRO A 47 -20.96 11.05 -3.56
C PRO A 47 -19.96 12.17 -3.93
N PRO A 48 -20.34 13.17 -4.74
CA PRO A 48 -19.45 14.29 -5.08
C PRO A 48 -18.81 14.97 -3.85
N ALA A 49 -19.56 15.08 -2.76
CA ALA A 49 -19.09 15.65 -1.49
C ALA A 49 -17.99 14.83 -0.79
N LEU A 50 -17.83 13.55 -1.13
CA LEU A 50 -16.84 12.64 -0.55
C LEU A 50 -15.66 12.40 -1.49
N LEU A 51 -15.49 13.23 -2.52
CA LEU A 51 -14.33 13.23 -3.40
C LEU A 51 -13.43 14.44 -3.13
N PRO A 52 -12.11 14.27 -3.14
CA PRO A 52 -11.18 15.40 -3.05
C PRO A 52 -11.23 16.25 -4.32
N ARG A 53 -10.94 17.55 -4.20
CA ARG A 53 -10.74 18.40 -5.37
C ARG A 53 -9.55 17.90 -6.18
N GLY A 54 -9.68 17.90 -7.51
CA GLY A 54 -8.63 17.42 -8.42
C GLY A 54 -8.44 15.91 -8.40
N VAL A 55 -9.47 15.15 -8.03
CA VAL A 55 -9.46 13.68 -8.02
C VAL A 55 -9.09 13.08 -9.37
N GLU A 56 -9.36 13.80 -10.46
CA GLU A 56 -9.01 13.43 -11.84
C GLU A 56 -7.51 13.25 -12.02
N SER A 57 -6.69 13.99 -11.26
CA SER A 57 -5.22 13.87 -11.29
C SER A 57 -4.70 12.54 -10.71
N PHE A 58 -5.55 11.77 -10.02
CA PHE A 58 -5.15 10.49 -9.45
C PHE A 58 -5.08 9.38 -10.51
N GLY A 59 -5.54 9.67 -11.73
CA GLY A 59 -5.58 8.75 -12.86
C GLY A 59 -6.66 7.66 -12.73
N ALA A 60 -7.52 7.74 -11.72
CA ALA A 60 -8.65 6.84 -11.55
C ALA A 60 -9.90 7.42 -12.24
N GLU A 61 -10.75 6.56 -12.76
CA GLU A 61 -12.09 6.96 -13.20
C GLU A 61 -12.97 7.30 -12.00
N VAL A 62 -14.01 8.10 -12.21
CA VAL A 62 -14.95 8.51 -11.16
C VAL A 62 -16.36 8.16 -11.58
N SER A 63 -17.11 7.57 -10.64
CA SER A 63 -18.53 7.26 -10.75
C SER A 63 -19.26 7.72 -9.49
N HIS A 64 -20.54 8.05 -9.64
CA HIS A 64 -21.43 8.43 -8.55
C HIS A 64 -22.61 7.45 -8.38
N SER A 65 -22.52 6.27 -9.00
CA SER A 65 -23.52 5.20 -8.89
C SER A 65 -22.86 3.85 -8.59
N LEU A 66 -23.48 3.07 -7.70
CA LEU A 66 -23.12 1.67 -7.46
C LEU A 66 -23.34 0.77 -8.69
N ASP A 67 -24.06 1.22 -9.71
CA ASP A 67 -24.20 0.46 -10.97
C ASP A 67 -22.84 0.19 -11.65
N SER A 68 -21.88 1.09 -11.42
CA SER A 68 -20.50 0.91 -11.89
C SER A 68 -19.78 -0.31 -11.29
N LEU A 69 -20.34 -0.92 -10.24
CA LEU A 69 -19.78 -2.12 -9.63
C LEU A 69 -20.02 -3.39 -10.47
N ALA A 70 -20.96 -3.39 -11.43
CA ALA A 70 -21.26 -4.60 -12.21
C ALA A 70 -20.05 -5.13 -13.01
N GLY A 71 -19.18 -4.22 -13.46
CA GLY A 71 -18.05 -4.53 -14.34
C GLY A 71 -16.70 -4.71 -13.65
N VAL A 72 -16.62 -4.59 -12.32
CA VAL A 72 -15.33 -4.71 -11.61
C VAL A 72 -15.05 -6.14 -11.15
N ASP A 73 -13.82 -6.45 -10.76
CA ASP A 73 -13.43 -7.72 -10.13
C ASP A 73 -13.35 -7.58 -8.61
N VAL A 74 -12.98 -6.39 -8.16
CA VAL A 74 -12.74 -6.09 -6.74
C VAL A 74 -13.54 -4.87 -6.32
N ILE A 75 -14.26 -4.97 -5.21
CA ILE A 75 -14.96 -3.85 -4.57
C ILE A 75 -14.25 -3.56 -3.24
N TYR A 76 -13.56 -2.43 -3.15
CA TYR A 76 -12.84 -1.99 -1.95
C TYR A 76 -13.65 -0.90 -1.23
N LEU A 77 -14.40 -1.31 -0.21
CA LEU A 77 -15.23 -0.42 0.59
C LEU A 77 -14.36 0.40 1.56
N LEU A 78 -14.73 1.65 1.75
CA LEU A 78 -14.14 2.57 2.71
C LEU A 78 -15.09 2.80 3.88
N ARG A 79 -14.50 2.85 5.09
CA ARG A 79 -15.25 3.11 6.31
C ARG A 79 -15.86 4.50 6.27
N MET A 80 -17.17 4.61 6.47
CA MET A 80 -17.81 5.90 6.66
C MET A 80 -17.56 6.44 8.07
N GLN A 81 -16.87 7.58 8.18
CA GLN A 81 -16.46 8.17 9.47
C GLN A 81 -17.50 9.16 9.99
N LYS A 82 -18.47 8.67 10.77
CA LYS A 82 -19.56 9.46 11.37
C LYS A 82 -19.05 10.66 12.18
N GLU A 83 -17.91 10.48 12.86
CA GLU A 83 -17.28 11.47 13.72
C GLU A 83 -16.75 12.72 12.99
N ARG A 84 -16.61 12.66 11.67
CA ARG A 84 -16.08 13.78 10.86
C ARG A 84 -17.17 14.68 10.28
N HIS A 85 -18.43 14.34 10.54
CA HIS A 85 -19.59 15.04 10.00
C HIS A 85 -20.14 16.13 10.93
N GLU A 86 -19.69 16.18 12.18
CA GLU A 86 -20.07 17.23 13.12
C GLU A 86 -19.49 18.58 12.66
N GLY A 87 -20.33 19.41 12.02
CA GLY A 87 -20.00 20.78 11.61
C GLY A 87 -19.86 21.03 10.11
N ALA A 88 -20.02 20.02 9.25
CA ALA A 88 -19.89 20.16 7.80
C ALA A 88 -21.24 20.06 7.06
N ASN A 89 -21.86 21.19 6.74
CA ASN A 89 -23.15 21.27 6.01
C ASN A 89 -23.13 20.70 4.58
N PHE A 90 -21.97 20.31 4.06
CA PHE A 90 -21.80 19.87 2.67
C PHE A 90 -21.64 18.35 2.53
N LEU A 91 -21.62 17.61 3.64
CA LEU A 91 -21.54 16.15 3.61
C LEU A 91 -22.95 15.53 3.57
N PRO A 92 -23.14 14.39 2.86
CA PRO A 92 -24.40 13.69 2.88
C PRO A 92 -24.75 13.28 4.31
N SER A 93 -26.03 13.32 4.65
CA SER A 93 -26.48 12.71 5.89
C SER A 93 -26.16 11.22 5.87
N LEU A 94 -25.97 10.63 7.05
CA LEU A 94 -25.72 9.19 7.16
C LEU A 94 -26.84 8.37 6.47
N ARG A 95 -28.09 8.84 6.53
CA ARG A 95 -29.24 8.20 5.90
C ARG A 95 -29.15 8.23 4.36
N GLU A 96 -28.77 9.36 3.78
CA GLU A 96 -28.58 9.49 2.33
C GLU A 96 -27.42 8.62 1.86
N TYR A 97 -26.31 8.60 2.61
CA TYR A 97 -25.18 7.73 2.31
C TYR A 97 -25.61 6.26 2.31
N ILE A 98 -26.33 5.80 3.34
CA ILE A 98 -26.82 4.42 3.41
C ILE A 98 -27.70 4.09 2.20
N ALA A 99 -28.63 4.99 1.86
CA ALA A 99 -29.57 4.75 0.78
C ALA A 99 -28.90 4.66 -0.61
N GLY A 100 -27.80 5.40 -0.83
CA GLY A 100 -27.12 5.44 -2.13
C GLY A 100 -25.85 4.59 -2.24
N TYR A 101 -25.19 4.27 -1.11
CA TYR A 101 -23.81 3.74 -1.09
C TYR A 101 -23.59 2.59 -0.10
N CYS A 102 -24.65 2.07 0.55
CA CYS A 102 -24.54 0.81 1.29
C CYS A 102 -24.48 -0.37 0.31
N VAL A 103 -23.33 -1.04 0.24
CA VAL A 103 -23.14 -2.16 -0.67
C VAL A 103 -23.68 -3.43 -0.03
N GLY A 104 -24.76 -3.96 -0.61
CA GLY A 104 -25.34 -5.27 -0.29
C GLY A 104 -25.06 -6.34 -1.35
N THR A 105 -25.50 -7.57 -1.09
CA THR A 105 -25.29 -8.74 -1.97
C THR A 105 -25.82 -8.55 -3.39
N GLY A 106 -26.89 -7.78 -3.57
CA GLY A 106 -27.44 -7.46 -4.90
C GLY A 106 -26.50 -6.66 -5.81
N HIS A 107 -25.45 -6.05 -5.26
CA HIS A 107 -24.43 -5.32 -6.04
C HIS A 107 -23.21 -6.18 -6.39
N VAL A 108 -23.13 -7.40 -5.84
CA VAL A 108 -21.96 -8.27 -5.95
C VAL A 108 -22.30 -9.43 -6.87
N ARG A 109 -21.62 -9.53 -8.01
CA ARG A 109 -21.73 -10.71 -8.88
C ARG A 109 -20.86 -11.85 -8.38
N GLN A 110 -21.18 -13.07 -8.81
CA GLN A 110 -20.34 -14.23 -8.53
C GLN A 110 -18.89 -14.00 -8.99
N GLY A 111 -17.94 -14.37 -8.15
CA GLY A 111 -16.50 -14.23 -8.40
C GLY A 111 -15.94 -12.83 -8.18
N GLN A 112 -16.76 -11.82 -7.83
CA GLN A 112 -16.24 -10.57 -7.30
C GLN A 112 -15.75 -10.75 -5.87
N LYS A 113 -14.76 -9.96 -5.47
CA LYS A 113 -14.26 -9.94 -4.10
C LYS A 113 -14.42 -8.59 -3.44
N VAL A 114 -15.01 -8.60 -2.25
CA VAL A 114 -15.23 -7.40 -1.44
C VAL A 114 -14.16 -7.27 -0.37
N LEU A 115 -13.52 -6.10 -0.29
CA LEU A 115 -12.48 -5.79 0.69
C LEU A 115 -12.88 -4.56 1.50
N HIS A 116 -12.37 -4.46 2.72
CA HIS A 116 -12.57 -3.29 3.57
C HIS A 116 -11.40 -3.19 4.58
N PRO A 117 -10.82 -2.00 4.83
CA PRO A 117 -9.64 -1.86 5.69
C PRO A 117 -9.92 -2.09 7.19
N GLY A 118 -11.19 -2.04 7.58
CA GLY A 118 -11.65 -2.22 8.96
C GLY A 118 -11.45 -0.99 9.85
N PRO A 119 -12.14 -0.92 11.01
CA PRO A 119 -13.31 -1.75 11.37
C PRO A 119 -14.51 -1.43 10.47
N ILE A 120 -15.34 -2.43 10.16
CA ILE A 120 -16.55 -2.25 9.33
C ILE A 120 -17.69 -1.63 10.15
N ASN A 121 -18.50 -0.79 9.53
CA ASN A 121 -19.82 -0.41 10.02
C ASN A 121 -20.89 -1.18 9.23
N ARG A 122 -21.39 -2.27 9.81
CA ARG A 122 -22.52 -3.03 9.24
C ARG A 122 -23.77 -2.14 9.14
N GLY A 123 -24.48 -2.25 8.02
CA GLY A 123 -25.65 -1.43 7.70
C GLY A 123 -25.32 0.02 7.29
N VAL A 124 -24.04 0.35 7.09
CA VAL A 124 -23.60 1.68 6.63
C VAL A 124 -22.94 1.63 5.26
N GLU A 125 -21.65 1.28 5.20
CA GLU A 125 -20.96 1.07 3.92
C GLU A 125 -21.16 -0.34 3.36
N ILE A 126 -21.48 -1.31 4.24
CA ILE A 126 -21.67 -2.72 3.89
C ILE A 126 -22.92 -3.25 4.56
N ALA A 127 -23.79 -3.92 3.80
CA ALA A 127 -24.96 -4.60 4.35
C ALA A 127 -24.52 -5.81 5.21
N ALA A 128 -25.31 -6.16 6.23
CA ALA A 128 -24.93 -7.20 7.18
C ALA A 128 -24.74 -8.56 6.50
N GLU A 129 -25.65 -8.90 5.59
CA GLU A 129 -25.65 -10.12 4.79
C GLU A 129 -24.40 -10.24 3.90
N LEU A 130 -23.86 -9.12 3.39
CA LEU A 130 -22.65 -9.14 2.58
C LEU A 130 -21.40 -9.29 3.48
N ALA A 131 -21.40 -8.62 4.63
CA ALA A 131 -20.33 -8.72 5.61
C ALA A 131 -20.15 -10.15 6.14
N ASP A 132 -21.24 -10.90 6.24
CA ASP A 132 -21.25 -12.28 6.73
C ASP A 132 -21.20 -13.33 5.59
N SER A 133 -21.09 -12.88 4.32
CA SER A 133 -20.98 -13.75 3.15
C SER A 133 -19.56 -14.28 2.90
N GLY A 134 -19.43 -15.33 2.08
CA GLY A 134 -18.14 -15.85 1.60
C GLY A 134 -17.51 -15.05 0.44
N GLU A 135 -18.15 -13.97 -0.03
CA GLU A 135 -17.69 -13.18 -1.17
C GLU A 135 -16.77 -12.01 -0.78
N ASN A 136 -16.45 -11.88 0.51
CA ASN A 136 -15.54 -10.87 1.01
C ASN A 136 -14.20 -11.46 1.49
N LEU A 137 -13.15 -10.67 1.38
CA LEU A 137 -11.79 -11.00 1.80
C LEU A 137 -11.37 -10.26 3.08
N ILE A 138 -12.32 -9.76 3.86
CA ILE A 138 -12.05 -8.81 4.96
C ILE A 138 -11.22 -9.49 6.06
N LEU A 139 -11.53 -10.74 6.42
CA LEU A 139 -10.74 -11.49 7.40
C LEU A 139 -9.37 -11.88 6.85
N GLN A 140 -9.27 -12.32 5.59
CA GLN A 140 -7.98 -12.59 4.95
C GLN A 140 -7.08 -11.34 4.93
N GLN A 141 -7.63 -10.12 4.84
CA GLN A 141 -6.84 -8.89 4.95
C GLN A 141 -6.19 -8.72 6.33
N VAL A 142 -6.86 -9.11 7.41
CA VAL A 142 -6.33 -9.02 8.77
C VAL A 142 -5.13 -9.96 8.92
N GLU A 143 -5.28 -11.20 8.47
CA GLU A 143 -4.23 -12.22 8.50
C GLU A 143 -3.05 -11.84 7.61
N ALA A 144 -3.32 -11.44 6.37
CA ALA A 144 -2.33 -10.89 5.45
C ALA A 144 -1.58 -9.69 6.04
N GLY A 145 -2.29 -8.83 6.77
CA GLY A 145 -1.72 -7.66 7.42
C GLY A 145 -0.67 -8.01 8.48
N LEU A 146 -0.80 -9.15 9.16
CA LEU A 146 0.23 -9.65 10.07
C LEU A 146 1.47 -10.10 9.28
N ALA A 147 1.27 -10.98 8.29
CA ALA A 147 2.36 -11.54 7.48
C ALA A 147 3.18 -10.44 6.77
N VAL A 148 2.50 -9.47 6.14
CA VAL A 148 3.15 -8.35 5.44
C VAL A 148 3.96 -7.48 6.40
N ARG A 149 3.44 -7.18 7.60
CA ARG A 149 4.18 -6.41 8.60
C ARG A 149 5.42 -7.14 9.09
N MET A 150 5.32 -8.45 9.33
CA MET A 150 6.47 -9.28 9.69
C MET A 150 7.54 -9.25 8.59
N ALA A 151 7.14 -9.40 7.33
CA ALA A 151 8.07 -9.35 6.20
C ALA A 151 8.76 -7.98 6.05
N ILE A 152 8.01 -6.89 6.20
CA ILE A 152 8.56 -5.53 6.15
C ILE A 152 9.58 -5.30 7.29
N LEU A 153 9.21 -5.65 8.53
CA LEU A 153 10.10 -5.49 9.68
C LEU A 153 11.36 -6.35 9.55
N TYR A 154 11.20 -7.62 9.14
CA TYR A 154 12.32 -8.51 8.88
C TYR A 154 13.28 -7.92 7.84
N ARG A 155 12.74 -7.43 6.71
CA ARG A 155 13.55 -6.83 5.64
C ARG A 155 14.34 -5.62 6.14
N ILE A 156 13.70 -4.72 6.90
CA ILE A 156 14.37 -3.53 7.47
C ILE A 156 15.49 -3.93 8.44
N ILE A 157 15.25 -4.92 9.30
CA ILE A 157 16.23 -5.40 10.28
C ILE A 157 17.44 -6.02 9.58
N VAL A 158 17.21 -6.90 8.60
CA VAL A 158 18.28 -7.57 7.86
C VAL A 158 19.09 -6.57 7.02
N ASP A 159 18.44 -5.62 6.36
CA ASP A 159 19.13 -4.59 5.57
C ASP A 159 19.99 -3.68 6.45
N SER A 160 19.49 -3.34 7.65
CA SER A 160 20.25 -2.53 8.61
C SER A 160 21.48 -3.28 9.16
N ALA A 161 21.37 -4.59 9.37
CA ALA A 161 22.49 -5.42 9.80
C ALA A 161 23.57 -5.56 8.70
N ALA A 162 23.16 -5.76 7.44
CA ALA A 162 24.07 -5.83 6.30
C ALA A 162 24.84 -4.52 6.08
N ALA A 163 24.18 -3.37 6.21
CA ALA A 163 24.83 -2.06 6.11
C ALA A 163 25.86 -1.80 7.23
N GLY A 164 25.62 -2.33 8.44
CA GLY A 164 26.56 -2.23 9.56
C GLY A 164 27.82 -3.10 9.39
N GLU A 165 27.70 -4.26 8.76
CA GLU A 165 28.84 -5.12 8.45
C GLU A 165 29.70 -4.62 7.28
N GLU A 166 29.13 -3.86 6.35
CA GLU A 166 29.89 -3.20 5.28
C GLU A 166 30.66 -1.98 5.81
N ASP A 167 30.08 -1.23 6.75
CA ASP A 167 30.77 -0.11 7.43
C ASP A 167 31.92 -0.60 8.33
N SER A 168 31.78 -1.73 9.04
CA SER A 168 32.87 -2.31 9.82
C SER A 168 34.01 -2.84 8.94
N ARG A 169 33.70 -3.55 7.85
CA ARG A 169 34.70 -4.02 6.88
C ARG A 169 35.42 -2.88 6.16
N GLY A 170 34.74 -1.76 5.90
CA GLY A 170 35.36 -0.55 5.32
C GLY A 170 36.33 0.17 6.26
N ARG A 171 36.08 0.12 7.59
CA ARG A 171 37.00 0.68 8.60
C ARG A 171 38.22 -0.21 8.84
N ASP A 172 38.03 -1.53 8.91
CA ASP A 172 39.14 -2.46 9.12
C ASP A 172 40.12 -2.50 7.93
N ALA A 173 39.65 -2.21 6.71
CA ALA A 173 40.51 -2.08 5.53
C ALA A 173 41.32 -0.76 5.47
N ALA A 174 40.90 0.28 6.21
CA ALA A 174 41.60 1.56 6.27
C ALA A 174 42.73 1.59 7.33
N ASP A 175 42.72 0.67 8.28
CA ASP A 175 43.69 0.54 9.39
C ASP A 175 44.75 -0.56 9.15
N GLY A 176 45.03 -0.89 7.89
CA GLY A 176 46.14 -1.79 7.52
C GLY A 176 47.50 -1.25 7.98
N PRO A 177 48.46 -2.12 8.35
CA PRO A 177 49.62 -1.71 9.14
C PRO A 177 50.50 -0.73 8.35
N GLU A 178 50.69 0.46 8.92
CA GLU A 178 51.64 1.46 8.46
C GLU A 178 53.04 0.82 8.47
N ALA A 179 53.56 0.53 7.28
CA ALA A 179 54.87 -0.08 7.09
C ALA A 179 55.95 0.84 7.69
N ALA A 180 56.58 0.37 8.77
CA ALA A 180 57.67 1.05 9.46
C ALA A 180 58.78 1.46 8.49
N ALA A 181 58.99 2.78 8.37
CA ALA A 181 60.04 3.38 7.58
C ALA A 181 61.43 2.99 8.14
N GLY A 182 62.21 2.27 7.33
CA GLY A 182 63.59 1.90 7.62
C GLY A 182 64.52 3.12 7.60
N GLU A 183 65.31 3.25 8.68
CA GLU A 183 66.31 4.30 8.89
C GLU A 183 67.37 4.35 7.77
N LYS A 184 67.64 5.56 7.29
CA LYS A 184 68.84 5.90 6.52
C LYS A 184 70.06 5.92 7.45
N LYS A 185 71.17 5.30 7.02
CA LYS A 185 72.53 5.78 7.34
C LYS A 185 73.46 5.78 6.12
N PRO A 186 74.50 6.65 6.13
CA PRO A 186 75.08 7.23 4.92
C PRO A 186 76.31 6.46 4.43
N GLY A 187 76.61 6.61 3.13
CA GLY A 187 77.65 5.85 2.45
C GLY A 187 79.07 6.41 2.51
N ARG A 188 80.01 5.63 1.97
CA ARG A 188 80.96 6.02 0.91
C ARG A 188 81.95 4.88 0.66
N GLY A 189 82.17 4.61 -0.64
CA GLY A 189 83.52 4.35 -1.16
C GLY A 189 83.87 2.90 -1.46
N SER A 190 83.93 2.56 -2.75
CA SER A 190 85.21 2.16 -3.35
C SER A 190 85.14 2.22 -4.86
N ILE A 191 86.25 2.72 -5.39
CA ILE A 191 86.62 2.89 -6.79
C ILE A 191 87.34 1.59 -7.20
N ARG A 192 87.09 1.04 -8.39
CA ARG A 192 88.10 0.84 -9.46
C ARG A 192 87.62 -0.12 -10.55
N ALA A 193 87.97 0.29 -11.77
CA ALA A 193 87.84 -0.40 -13.03
C ALA A 193 88.94 -1.46 -13.25
N VAL A 194 88.83 -2.11 -14.42
CA VAL A 194 89.83 -2.78 -15.26
C VAL A 194 89.73 -4.31 -15.29
N GLY A 195 89.52 -4.83 -16.51
CA GLY A 195 89.72 -6.24 -16.88
C GLY A 195 88.69 -6.73 -17.87
#